data_AF-A0AAX6H4K0-F1
#
_entry.id   AF-A0AAX6H4K0-F1
#
_cell.length_a   1.000
_cell.length_b   1.000
_cell.length_c   1.000
_cell.angle_alpha   90.00
_cell.angle_beta   90.00
_cell.angle_gamma   90.00
#
_symmetry.space_group_name_H-M   'P 1'
#
loop_
_entity.id
_entity.type
_entity.pdbx_description
1 polymer ?
#
loop_
_entity_poly.entity_id
_entity_poly.type
_entity_poly.pdbx_seq_one_letter_code
_entity_poly.pdbx_strand_id
1 'polypeptide(L)'
;MVQLFLSRPESDGSGDKNIVEERISLLQRLESILWSVITSAGRYEARLWLCNTISCIHSITARDQHDLFVELLRSKQPRQDLAAKLLHMIFEKRPERVGPIIANKSSMLENFFEGNPRRILQWFDNFASAGESEHRRGSRAISQFAFVNRDICWEELEWKGKHGQSPAVVATKPHYFHDLDVLQTIENFLEYVPDFWSSSELAESVKDGEILSIDVEYFVEQFVKLMYVENSDDVWALIDEFLLEEQFSCLSQKLLVVLDECWLLNFLRSLAKLIHSNIKCNKFKFPACWLEILLATCNNSCVSLDELLLLNAVITQGRQILRLISDEEHIEEKESMEELLRNDMAFSTAEHWSLMKECQKKQQPLALKLVGLQSWLIHYYLSRECKTPQNFELMFVDNGINFRKADEYSLVRSEEFLKEGSSDVDKHDLARGYHRKRKRDRKKRMKKYVHDDSSVDELVEFETLNGWQGLQSGRSWLLSTDGYSCAWNMADIPEHLSRLCFMTWMKWVCSKW
;
A
#
# COMPACT_ATOMS: atom_id res chain seq x y z
N MET A 1 -13.62 31.41 -17.53
CA MET A 1 -12.38 30.74 -17.09
C MET A 1 -12.59 30.28 -15.66
N VAL A 2 -12.17 29.07 -15.33
CA VAL A 2 -12.36 28.47 -13.99
C VAL A 2 -11.68 29.31 -12.90
N GLN A 3 -12.46 29.74 -11.91
CA GLN A 3 -11.96 30.38 -10.69
C GLN A 3 -11.78 29.32 -9.58
N LEU A 4 -10.62 29.33 -8.93
CA LEU A 4 -10.23 28.37 -7.89
C LEU A 4 -10.54 28.85 -6.47
N PHE A 5 -10.85 30.13 -6.29
CA PHE A 5 -11.20 30.73 -4.99
C PHE A 5 -10.20 30.38 -3.87
N LEU A 6 -8.90 30.59 -4.11
CA LEU A 6 -7.83 30.23 -3.17
C LEU A 6 -7.57 31.31 -2.10
N SER A 7 -8.10 32.52 -2.27
CA SER A 7 -7.93 33.65 -1.36
C SER A 7 -9.25 34.05 -0.69
N ARG A 8 -9.20 34.40 0.60
CA ARG A 8 -10.36 34.93 1.33
C ARG A 8 -10.68 36.36 0.84
N PRO A 9 -11.95 36.71 0.54
CA PRO A 9 -12.30 38.05 0.12
C PRO A 9 -12.13 39.07 1.26
N GLU A 10 -11.72 40.29 0.91
CA GLU A 10 -11.49 41.40 1.86
C GLU A 10 -12.79 41.98 2.46
N SER A 11 -13.93 41.74 1.81
CA SER A 11 -15.25 42.22 2.24
C SER A 11 -16.20 41.05 2.48
N ASP A 12 -16.90 41.09 3.63
CA ASP A 12 -18.00 40.18 3.95
C ASP A 12 -19.27 40.60 3.18
N GLY A 13 -19.23 40.48 1.85
CA GLY A 13 -20.41 40.62 1.02
C GLY A 13 -21.50 39.64 1.45
N SER A 14 -22.74 40.11 1.57
CA SER A 14 -23.91 39.25 1.72
C SER A 14 -24.25 38.68 0.34
N GLY A 15 -23.80 37.46 0.05
CA GLY A 15 -24.29 36.77 -1.15
C GLY A 15 -25.77 36.44 -1.02
N ASP A 16 -26.42 36.31 -2.17
CA ASP A 16 -27.83 35.95 -2.25
C ASP A 16 -28.05 34.53 -1.72
N LYS A 17 -28.94 34.40 -0.73
CA LYS A 17 -29.29 33.09 -0.15
C LYS A 17 -29.94 32.18 -1.18
N ASN A 18 -30.72 32.73 -2.10
CA ASN A 18 -31.41 31.94 -3.12
C ASN A 18 -30.39 31.25 -4.04
N ILE A 19 -29.33 31.96 -4.43
CA ILE A 19 -28.26 31.39 -5.26
C ILE A 19 -27.48 30.30 -4.50
N VAL A 20 -27.24 30.46 -3.20
CA VAL A 20 -26.61 29.41 -2.38
C VAL A 20 -27.49 28.16 -2.29
N GLU A 21 -28.81 28.32 -2.16
CA GLU A 21 -29.76 27.19 -2.15
C GLU A 21 -29.83 26.48 -3.51
N GLU A 22 -29.88 27.24 -4.62
CA GLU A 22 -29.77 26.69 -5.97
C GLU A 22 -28.47 25.91 -6.17
N ARG A 23 -27.35 26.45 -5.67
CA ARG A 23 -26.06 25.77 -5.74
C ARG A 23 -26.04 24.48 -4.93
N ILE A 24 -26.60 24.48 -3.72
CA ILE A 24 -26.73 23.26 -2.91
C ILE A 24 -27.59 22.22 -3.62
N SER A 25 -28.71 22.64 -4.24
CA SER A 25 -29.57 21.74 -5.01
C SER A 25 -28.84 21.13 -6.21
N LEU A 26 -28.03 21.93 -6.91
CA LEU A 26 -27.17 21.43 -8.00
C LEU A 26 -26.17 20.40 -7.49
N LEU A 27 -25.49 20.66 -6.37
CA LEU A 27 -24.54 19.71 -5.79
C LEU A 27 -25.23 18.41 -5.33
N GLN A 28 -26.47 18.47 -4.84
CA GLN A 28 -27.25 17.28 -4.49
C GLN A 28 -27.65 16.46 -5.73
N ARG A 29 -28.01 17.11 -6.84
CA ARG A 29 -28.27 16.41 -8.10
C ARG A 29 -27.01 15.77 -8.66
N LEU A 30 -25.88 16.48 -8.55
CA LEU A 30 -24.56 15.95 -8.93
C LEU A 30 -24.20 14.73 -8.08
N GLU A 31 -24.40 14.79 -6.77
CA GLU A 31 -24.20 13.66 -5.85
C GLU A 31 -24.94 12.40 -6.33
N SER A 32 -26.22 12.51 -6.71
CA SER A 32 -27.00 11.36 -7.20
C SER A 32 -26.40 10.75 -8.47
N ILE A 33 -25.93 11.58 -9.41
CA ILE A 33 -25.30 11.11 -10.66
C ILE A 33 -23.97 10.40 -10.33
N LEU A 34 -23.11 11.03 -9.54
CA LEU A 34 -21.82 10.44 -9.16
C LEU A 34 -21.99 9.13 -8.39
N TRP A 35 -22.97 9.05 -7.50
CA TRP A 35 -23.26 7.84 -6.76
C TRP A 35 -23.75 6.70 -7.65
N SER A 36 -24.57 6.99 -8.67
CA SER A 36 -24.98 6.01 -9.68
C SER A 36 -23.76 5.38 -10.35
N VAL A 37 -22.82 6.22 -10.80
CA VAL A 37 -21.60 5.76 -11.50
C VAL A 37 -20.66 4.99 -10.57
N ILE A 38 -20.47 5.45 -9.33
CA ILE A 38 -19.60 4.77 -8.37
C ILE A 38 -20.11 3.37 -7.99
N THR A 39 -21.42 3.14 -8.09
CA THR A 39 -22.06 1.89 -7.63
C THR A 39 -22.50 0.94 -8.74
N SER A 40 -22.35 1.32 -10.01
CA SER A 40 -22.82 0.57 -11.18
C SER A 40 -22.20 -0.82 -11.33
N ALA A 41 -20.88 -0.91 -11.18
CA ALA A 41 -20.11 -2.17 -11.22
C ALA A 41 -19.96 -2.81 -9.83
N GLY A 42 -20.77 -2.37 -8.85
CA GLY A 42 -20.67 -2.76 -7.45
C GLY A 42 -19.80 -1.80 -6.62
N ARG A 43 -19.67 -2.09 -5.32
CA ARG A 43 -19.01 -1.20 -4.34
C ARG A 43 -17.54 -1.52 -4.09
N TYR A 44 -16.99 -2.54 -4.75
CA TYR A 44 -15.67 -3.08 -4.43
C TYR A 44 -14.55 -2.06 -4.68
N GLU A 45 -14.58 -1.38 -5.82
CA GLU A 45 -13.56 -0.39 -6.18
C GLU A 45 -13.59 0.83 -5.23
N ALA A 46 -14.78 1.37 -4.96
CA ALA A 46 -14.95 2.45 -4.00
C ALA A 46 -14.43 2.07 -2.59
N ARG A 47 -14.64 0.82 -2.19
CA ARG A 47 -14.12 0.28 -0.93
C ARG A 47 -12.60 0.17 -0.92
N LEU A 48 -11.99 -0.26 -2.03
CA LEU A 48 -10.54 -0.30 -2.18
C LEU A 48 -9.94 1.10 -2.06
N TRP A 49 -10.54 2.10 -2.72
CA TRP A 49 -10.13 3.50 -2.57
C TRP A 49 -10.22 3.99 -1.14
N LEU A 50 -11.26 3.60 -0.39
CA LEU A 50 -11.39 3.96 1.02
C LEU A 50 -10.30 3.29 1.87
N CYS A 51 -10.01 2.01 1.64
CA CYS A 51 -8.92 1.31 2.32
C CYS A 51 -7.55 1.98 2.07
N ASN A 52 -7.30 2.47 0.85
CA ASN A 52 -6.11 3.24 0.51
C ASN A 52 -6.05 4.61 1.21
N THR A 53 -7.19 5.25 1.46
CA THR A 53 -7.20 6.49 2.24
C THR A 53 -6.96 6.21 3.73
N ILE A 54 -7.55 5.13 4.27
CA ILE A 54 -7.31 4.69 5.66
C ILE A 54 -5.82 4.37 5.86
N SER A 55 -5.17 3.73 4.88
CA SER A 55 -3.75 3.36 4.94
C SER A 55 -2.82 4.57 5.07
N CYS A 56 -3.30 5.77 4.70
CA CYS A 56 -2.59 7.04 4.79
C CYS A 56 -2.81 7.81 6.10
N ILE A 57 -3.56 7.25 7.07
CA ILE A 57 -3.81 7.91 8.36
C ILE A 57 -2.53 8.00 9.16
N HIS A 58 -2.25 9.21 9.67
CA HIS A 58 -0.95 9.53 10.26
C HIS A 58 -1.02 9.95 11.74
N SER A 59 -2.23 10.01 12.32
CA SER A 59 -2.44 10.60 13.64
C SER A 59 -2.58 9.62 14.80
N ILE A 60 -2.51 8.32 14.51
CA ILE A 60 -2.51 7.25 15.51
C ILE A 60 -1.10 6.72 15.72
N THR A 61 -0.80 6.25 16.93
CA THR A 61 0.51 5.68 17.25
C THR A 61 0.65 4.25 16.72
N ALA A 62 1.88 3.74 16.61
CA ALA A 62 2.10 2.33 16.25
C ALA A 62 1.39 1.34 17.19
N ARG A 63 1.26 1.71 18.48
CA ARG A 63 0.53 0.90 19.45
C ARG A 63 -0.98 0.92 19.20
N ASP A 64 -1.54 2.07 18.87
CA ASP A 64 -2.95 2.19 18.49
C ASP A 64 -3.25 1.38 17.22
N GLN A 65 -2.33 1.40 16.24
CA GLN A 65 -2.43 0.61 15.00
C GLN A 65 -2.43 -0.90 15.29
N HIS A 66 -1.51 -1.36 16.13
CA HIS A 66 -1.47 -2.74 16.62
C HIS A 66 -2.80 -3.13 17.28
N ASP A 67 -3.27 -2.32 18.24
CA ASP A 67 -4.46 -2.63 19.03
C ASP A 67 -5.72 -2.72 18.17
N LEU A 68 -5.82 -1.93 17.08
CA LEU A 68 -6.91 -2.02 16.11
C LEU A 68 -6.99 -3.40 15.44
N PHE A 69 -5.86 -3.92 14.96
CA PHE A 69 -5.84 -5.22 14.29
C PHE A 69 -6.00 -6.38 15.28
N VAL A 70 -5.45 -6.26 16.49
CA VAL A 70 -5.65 -7.26 17.55
C VAL A 70 -7.12 -7.30 17.99
N GLU A 71 -7.79 -6.16 18.18
CA GLU A 71 -9.23 -6.11 18.49
C GLU A 71 -10.05 -6.82 17.40
N LEU A 72 -9.70 -6.60 16.14
CA LEU A 72 -10.36 -7.21 14.99
C LEU A 72 -10.18 -8.74 14.96
N LEU A 73 -8.95 -9.23 15.19
CA LEU A 73 -8.63 -10.66 15.22
C LEU A 73 -9.24 -11.39 16.42
N ARG A 74 -9.29 -10.75 17.59
CA ARG A 74 -9.83 -11.32 18.85
C ARG A 74 -11.34 -11.09 19.04
N SER A 75 -12.02 -10.57 18.02
CA SER A 75 -13.46 -10.33 18.10
C SER A 75 -14.27 -11.62 18.30
N LYS A 76 -15.50 -11.50 18.83
CA LYS A 76 -16.34 -12.64 19.26
C LYS A 76 -16.64 -13.67 18.16
N GLN A 77 -16.51 -13.30 16.89
CA GLN A 77 -16.63 -14.21 15.76
C GLN A 77 -15.24 -14.34 15.13
N PRO A 78 -14.52 -15.46 15.36
CA PRO A 78 -13.15 -15.60 14.88
C PRO A 78 -13.14 -15.52 13.36
N ARG A 79 -12.38 -14.56 12.83
CA ARG A 79 -12.29 -14.29 11.40
C ARG A 79 -11.16 -15.11 10.81
N GLN A 80 -11.45 -16.36 10.52
CA GLN A 80 -10.48 -17.29 9.95
C GLN A 80 -9.89 -16.74 8.65
N ASP A 81 -10.69 -16.10 7.79
CA ASP A 81 -10.19 -15.51 6.53
C ASP A 81 -9.21 -14.35 6.75
N LEU A 82 -9.48 -13.50 7.74
CA LEU A 82 -8.59 -12.38 8.10
C LEU A 82 -7.30 -12.89 8.74
N ALA A 83 -7.43 -13.83 9.69
CA ALA A 83 -6.29 -14.46 10.33
C ALA A 83 -5.43 -15.21 9.30
N ALA A 84 -6.04 -15.94 8.38
CA ALA A 84 -5.37 -16.60 7.27
C ALA A 84 -4.61 -15.59 6.41
N LYS A 85 -5.24 -14.48 6.02
CA LYS A 85 -4.58 -13.44 5.23
C LYS A 85 -3.37 -12.83 5.95
N LEU A 86 -3.48 -12.59 7.25
CA LEU A 86 -2.37 -12.11 8.08
C LEU A 86 -1.25 -13.15 8.18
N LEU A 87 -1.58 -14.42 8.41
CA LEU A 87 -0.62 -15.52 8.48
C LEU A 87 0.13 -15.69 7.16
N HIS A 88 -0.55 -15.58 6.01
CA HIS A 88 0.13 -15.54 4.71
C HIS A 88 1.18 -14.41 4.64
N MET A 89 0.86 -13.21 5.13
CA MET A 89 1.82 -12.11 5.15
C MET A 89 3.01 -12.40 6.06
N ILE A 90 2.77 -13.00 7.23
CA ILE A 90 3.83 -13.39 8.17
C ILE A 90 4.71 -14.47 7.52
N PHE A 91 4.12 -15.48 6.89
CA PHE A 91 4.85 -16.58 6.26
C PHE A 91 5.68 -16.12 5.06
N GLU A 92 5.18 -15.14 4.30
CA GLU A 92 5.88 -14.53 3.17
C GLU A 92 7.07 -13.66 3.64
N LYS A 93 6.88 -12.86 4.69
CA LYS A 93 7.86 -11.84 5.10
C LYS A 93 8.81 -12.28 6.20
N ARG A 94 8.39 -13.18 7.08
CA ARG A 94 9.09 -13.61 8.31
C ARG A 94 9.04 -15.14 8.52
N PRO A 95 9.31 -15.98 7.50
CA PRO A 95 9.27 -17.44 7.66
C PRO A 95 10.19 -17.95 8.79
N GLU A 96 11.32 -17.27 9.02
CA GLU A 96 12.30 -17.60 10.05
C GLU A 96 11.78 -17.46 11.49
N ARG A 97 10.72 -16.67 11.70
CA ARG A 97 10.07 -16.54 13.01
C ARG A 97 8.98 -17.59 13.24
N VAL A 98 8.47 -18.17 12.17
CA VAL A 98 7.43 -19.20 12.18
C VAL A 98 8.04 -20.59 12.39
N GLY A 99 9.21 -20.84 11.78
CA GLY A 99 9.91 -22.12 11.84
C GLY A 99 10.12 -22.68 13.26
N PRO A 100 10.53 -21.88 14.26
CA PRO A 100 10.66 -22.36 15.65
C PRO A 100 9.34 -22.82 16.28
N ILE A 101 8.20 -22.20 15.92
CA ILE A 101 6.89 -22.63 16.40
C ILE A 101 6.52 -24.00 15.80
N ILE A 102 6.78 -24.18 14.50
CA ILE A 102 6.58 -25.46 13.81
C ILE A 102 7.49 -26.54 14.41
N ALA A 103 8.76 -26.22 14.67
CA ALA A 103 9.73 -27.13 15.26
C ALA A 103 9.27 -27.70 16.62
N ASN A 104 8.55 -26.90 17.41
CA ASN A 104 8.04 -27.30 18.72
C ASN A 104 6.71 -28.07 18.65
N LYS A 105 6.12 -28.24 17.47
CA LYS A 105 4.82 -28.90 17.25
C LYS A 105 5.02 -30.19 16.44
N SER A 106 5.60 -31.22 17.05
CA SER A 106 5.91 -32.50 16.38
C SER A 106 4.70 -33.13 15.69
N SER A 107 3.54 -33.13 16.36
CA SER A 107 2.28 -33.65 15.81
C SER A 107 1.82 -32.90 14.55
N MET A 108 2.16 -31.62 14.40
CA MET A 108 1.90 -30.88 13.16
C MET A 108 2.76 -31.41 12.01
N LEU A 109 4.03 -31.72 12.28
CA LEU A 109 4.94 -32.27 11.27
C LEU A 109 4.57 -33.71 10.89
N GLU A 110 4.21 -34.55 11.87
CA GLU A 110 3.71 -35.90 11.62
C GLU A 110 2.51 -35.87 10.65
N ASN A 111 1.46 -35.12 11.02
CA ASN A 111 0.25 -34.95 10.21
C ASN A 111 0.52 -34.28 8.85
N PHE A 112 1.59 -33.50 8.72
CA PHE A 112 1.95 -32.84 7.48
C PHE A 112 2.44 -33.85 6.43
N PHE A 113 3.24 -34.83 6.86
CA PHE A 113 3.83 -35.83 5.98
C PHE A 113 2.98 -37.09 5.82
N GLU A 114 2.20 -37.46 6.84
CA GLU A 114 1.36 -38.67 6.86
C GLU A 114 0.51 -38.80 5.58
N GLY A 115 0.67 -39.93 4.88
CA GLY A 115 -0.09 -40.26 3.68
C GLY A 115 0.13 -39.32 2.49
N ASN A 116 1.17 -38.46 2.50
CA ASN A 116 1.43 -37.48 1.45
C ASN A 116 2.83 -37.62 0.82
N PRO A 117 2.99 -38.54 -0.15
CA PRO A 117 4.29 -38.80 -0.80
C PRO A 117 4.94 -37.56 -1.42
N ARG A 118 4.14 -36.60 -1.90
CA ARG A 118 4.66 -35.38 -2.53
C ARG A 118 5.38 -34.50 -1.51
N ARG A 119 4.76 -34.24 -0.35
CA ARG A 119 5.35 -33.43 0.72
C ARG A 119 6.61 -34.10 1.26
N ILE A 120 6.56 -35.43 1.43
CA ILE A 120 7.70 -36.24 1.86
C ILE A 120 8.90 -36.05 0.92
N LEU A 121 8.71 -36.29 -0.38
CA LEU A 121 9.80 -36.16 -1.35
C LEU A 121 10.35 -34.73 -1.43
N GLN A 122 9.47 -33.71 -1.43
CA GLN A 122 9.91 -32.32 -1.51
C GLN A 122 10.79 -31.89 -0.32
N TRP A 123 10.58 -32.46 0.86
CA TRP A 123 11.35 -32.14 2.05
C TRP A 123 12.56 -33.05 2.27
N PHE A 124 12.39 -34.36 2.12
CA PHE A 124 13.36 -35.37 2.51
C PHE A 124 14.24 -35.90 1.36
N ASP A 125 13.90 -35.69 0.09
CA ASP A 125 14.69 -36.15 -1.08
C ASP A 125 15.77 -35.13 -1.53
N ASN A 126 16.44 -34.48 -0.55
CA ASN A 126 17.42 -33.42 -0.79
C ASN A 126 18.86 -33.84 -0.42
N PHE A 127 19.19 -35.10 -0.64
CA PHE A 127 20.50 -35.66 -0.28
C PHE A 127 21.62 -35.14 -1.18
N ALA A 128 22.74 -34.75 -0.55
CA ALA A 128 23.95 -34.36 -1.24
C ALA A 128 24.48 -35.45 -2.19
N SER A 129 24.79 -35.04 -3.42
CA SER A 129 25.48 -35.88 -4.40
C SER A 129 27.00 -35.86 -4.21
N ALA A 130 27.71 -36.74 -4.91
CA ALA A 130 29.17 -36.79 -4.89
C ALA A 130 29.78 -35.42 -5.31
N GLY A 131 30.38 -34.71 -4.34
CA GLY A 131 31.00 -33.39 -4.55
C GLY A 131 30.24 -32.20 -3.95
N GLU A 132 29.04 -32.41 -3.42
CA GLU A 132 28.32 -31.41 -2.62
C GLU A 132 28.75 -31.46 -1.15
N SER A 133 28.65 -30.33 -0.45
CA SER A 133 29.19 -30.20 0.90
C SER A 133 28.37 -30.96 1.95
N GLU A 134 27.03 -30.83 1.95
CA GLU A 134 26.15 -31.40 2.99
C GLU A 134 24.71 -31.63 2.49
N HIS A 135 24.02 -32.60 3.10
CA HIS A 135 22.59 -32.84 2.94
C HIS A 135 21.77 -31.61 3.36
N ARG A 136 20.59 -31.40 2.77
CA ARG A 136 19.73 -30.22 3.06
C ARG A 136 18.36 -30.63 3.59
N ARG A 137 17.69 -29.71 4.29
CA ARG A 137 16.29 -29.87 4.77
C ARG A 137 16.10 -31.18 5.54
N GLY A 138 14.99 -31.89 5.29
CA GLY A 138 14.67 -33.15 5.95
C GLY A 138 15.72 -34.25 5.72
N SER A 139 16.41 -34.26 4.57
CA SER A 139 17.45 -35.26 4.31
C SER A 139 18.62 -35.14 5.30
N ARG A 140 18.94 -33.91 5.72
CA ARG A 140 19.92 -33.64 6.78
C ARG A 140 19.43 -34.19 8.11
N ALA A 141 18.17 -33.94 8.46
CA ALA A 141 17.57 -34.43 9.70
C ALA A 141 17.62 -35.97 9.77
N ILE A 142 17.19 -36.68 8.73
CA ILE A 142 17.28 -38.15 8.66
C ILE A 142 18.72 -38.59 8.86
N SER A 143 19.65 -38.02 8.09
CA SER A 143 21.05 -38.44 8.11
C SER A 143 21.70 -38.26 9.49
N GLN A 144 21.41 -37.15 10.17
CA GLN A 144 21.97 -36.83 11.48
C GLN A 144 21.32 -37.68 12.58
N PHE A 145 19.98 -37.77 12.57
CA PHE A 145 19.23 -38.53 13.56
C PHE A 145 19.56 -40.02 13.51
N ALA A 146 19.57 -40.62 12.31
CA ALA A 146 19.93 -42.03 12.13
C ALA A 146 21.38 -42.32 12.56
N PHE A 147 22.25 -41.30 12.52
CA PHE A 147 23.64 -41.44 12.93
C PHE A 147 23.82 -41.46 14.44
N VAL A 148 23.01 -40.69 15.15
CA VAL A 148 23.00 -40.59 16.62
C VAL A 148 22.28 -41.80 17.22
N ASN A 149 21.15 -42.20 16.64
CA ASN A 149 20.24 -43.23 17.15
C ASN A 149 20.29 -44.52 16.32
N ARG A 150 21.50 -45.04 16.10
CA ARG A 150 21.74 -46.18 15.17
C ARG A 150 21.08 -47.47 15.59
N ASP A 151 20.94 -47.67 16.89
CA ASP A 151 20.34 -48.85 17.51
C ASP A 151 18.83 -48.94 17.27
N ILE A 152 18.17 -47.81 17.00
CA ILE A 152 16.73 -47.73 16.78
C ILE A 152 16.42 -47.49 15.30
N CYS A 153 17.11 -46.57 14.65
CA CYS A 153 16.71 -46.09 13.32
C CYS A 153 17.15 -47.00 12.18
N TRP A 154 18.21 -47.79 12.37
CA TRP A 154 18.90 -48.41 11.23
C TRP A 154 18.12 -49.55 10.60
N GLU A 155 17.28 -50.23 11.39
CA GLU A 155 16.37 -51.27 10.89
C GLU A 155 15.20 -50.68 10.11
N GLU A 156 14.87 -49.41 10.36
CA GLU A 156 13.74 -48.69 9.75
C GLU A 156 14.12 -47.91 8.49
N LEU A 157 15.41 -47.85 8.13
CA LEU A 157 15.91 -47.25 6.89
C LEU A 157 15.77 -48.20 5.70
N GLU A 158 15.02 -47.80 4.69
CA GLU A 158 14.77 -48.60 3.50
C GLU A 158 15.62 -48.15 2.31
N TRP A 159 16.16 -49.11 1.55
CA TRP A 159 17.12 -48.85 0.48
C TRP A 159 16.57 -49.33 -0.87
N LYS A 160 16.75 -48.52 -1.93
CA LYS A 160 16.31 -48.87 -3.29
C LYS A 160 17.06 -50.09 -3.88
N GLY A 161 18.20 -50.47 -3.31
CA GLY A 161 19.06 -51.57 -3.77
C GLY A 161 18.84 -52.90 -3.03
N LYS A 162 19.30 -54.02 -3.62
CA LYS A 162 19.16 -55.39 -3.05
C LYS A 162 19.88 -55.62 -1.71
N HIS A 163 20.78 -54.74 -1.31
CA HIS A 163 21.53 -54.84 -0.07
C HIS A 163 21.46 -53.50 0.65
N GLY A 164 20.92 -53.51 1.87
CA GLY A 164 20.97 -52.35 2.76
C GLY A 164 22.42 -51.96 3.06
N GLN A 165 22.64 -50.67 3.31
CA GLN A 165 23.96 -50.17 3.66
C GLN A 165 24.18 -50.31 5.18
N SER A 166 25.38 -50.71 5.61
CA SER A 166 25.68 -50.78 7.05
C SER A 166 25.95 -49.40 7.64
N PRO A 167 25.65 -49.16 8.94
CA PRO A 167 25.87 -47.85 9.56
C PRO A 167 27.32 -47.37 9.46
N ALA A 168 28.27 -48.30 9.63
CA ALA A 168 29.69 -48.02 9.52
C ALA A 168 30.11 -47.60 8.09
N VAL A 169 29.46 -48.13 7.06
CA VAL A 169 29.76 -47.77 5.67
C VAL A 169 29.21 -46.38 5.36
N VAL A 170 27.95 -46.11 5.69
CA VAL A 170 27.31 -44.81 5.45
C VAL A 170 28.01 -43.69 6.24
N ALA A 171 28.50 -43.98 7.45
CA ALA A 171 29.36 -43.09 8.24
C ALA A 171 30.59 -42.59 7.51
N THR A 172 31.24 -43.47 6.75
CA THR A 172 32.43 -43.12 5.98
C THR A 172 32.09 -42.54 4.61
N LYS A 173 30.87 -42.80 4.12
CA LYS A 173 30.41 -42.47 2.77
C LYS A 173 28.95 -41.98 2.79
N PRO A 174 28.70 -40.72 3.19
CA PRO A 174 27.34 -40.19 3.31
C PRO A 174 26.54 -40.14 2.00
N HIS A 175 27.21 -40.13 0.84
CA HIS A 175 26.55 -40.15 -0.47
C HIS A 175 25.67 -41.41 -0.69
N TYR A 176 25.85 -42.48 0.09
CA TYR A 176 24.96 -43.63 0.02
C TYR A 176 23.52 -43.31 0.39
N PHE A 177 23.26 -42.27 1.19
CA PHE A 177 21.89 -41.83 1.46
C PHE A 177 21.10 -41.44 0.19
N HIS A 178 21.76 -41.19 -0.94
CA HIS A 178 21.08 -41.01 -2.23
C HIS A 178 20.29 -42.25 -2.67
N ASP A 179 20.70 -43.44 -2.24
CA ASP A 179 20.05 -44.71 -2.55
C ASP A 179 18.90 -45.05 -1.57
N LEU A 180 18.60 -44.17 -0.61
CA LEU A 180 17.51 -44.36 0.35
C LEU A 180 16.16 -44.31 -0.38
N ASP A 181 15.27 -45.24 -0.04
CA ASP A 181 13.85 -45.12 -0.32
C ASP A 181 13.22 -44.18 0.70
N VAL A 182 13.20 -42.90 0.34
CA VAL A 182 12.73 -41.80 1.19
C VAL A 182 11.27 -41.99 1.59
N LEU A 183 10.43 -42.50 0.69
CA LEU A 183 9.01 -42.68 0.96
C LEU A 183 8.83 -43.74 2.03
N GLN A 184 9.36 -44.95 1.78
CA GLN A 184 9.19 -46.05 2.73
C GLN A 184 9.86 -45.75 4.07
N THR A 185 11.03 -45.11 4.06
CA THR A 185 11.73 -44.72 5.29
C THR A 185 10.91 -43.75 6.13
N ILE A 186 10.27 -42.74 5.52
CA ILE A 186 9.45 -41.79 6.28
C ILE A 186 8.17 -42.42 6.79
N GLU A 187 7.53 -43.31 6.04
CA GLU A 187 6.39 -44.08 6.54
C GLU A 187 6.79 -44.97 7.73
N ASN A 188 7.93 -45.65 7.67
CA ASN A 188 8.48 -46.39 8.81
C ASN A 188 8.76 -45.47 10.00
N PHE A 189 9.28 -44.26 9.78
CA PHE A 189 9.55 -43.30 10.86
C PHE A 189 8.27 -42.73 11.48
N LEU A 190 7.19 -42.56 10.71
CA LEU A 190 5.87 -42.18 11.24
C LEU A 190 5.31 -43.28 12.16
N GLU A 191 5.52 -44.56 11.83
CA GLU A 191 4.95 -45.67 12.60
C GLU A 191 5.84 -46.14 13.77
N TYR A 192 7.15 -46.27 13.54
CA TYR A 192 8.07 -47.00 14.42
C TYR A 192 9.13 -46.12 15.09
N VAL A 193 9.31 -44.86 14.66
CA VAL A 193 10.36 -43.96 15.19
C VAL A 193 9.78 -42.61 15.64
N PRO A 194 8.90 -42.58 16.65
CA PRO A 194 8.24 -41.35 17.12
C PRO A 194 9.23 -40.29 17.62
N ASP A 195 10.38 -40.72 18.17
CA ASP A 195 11.43 -39.84 18.69
C ASP A 195 12.05 -38.94 17.61
N PHE A 196 11.97 -39.34 16.33
CA PHE A 196 12.45 -38.51 15.23
C PHE A 196 11.67 -37.19 15.13
N TRP A 197 10.36 -37.24 15.32
CA TRP A 197 9.47 -36.09 15.11
C TRP A 197 9.60 -35.02 16.21
N SER A 198 10.12 -35.39 17.37
CA SER A 198 10.45 -34.50 18.49
C SER A 198 11.96 -34.21 18.61
N SER A 199 12.75 -34.68 17.64
CA SER A 199 14.21 -34.57 17.67
C SER A 199 14.72 -33.15 17.40
N SER A 200 15.90 -32.85 17.93
CA SER A 200 16.60 -31.59 17.67
C SER A 200 17.01 -31.45 16.20
N GLU A 201 17.27 -32.57 15.53
CA GLU A 201 17.70 -32.67 14.15
C GLU A 201 16.58 -32.27 13.18
N LEU A 202 15.35 -32.74 13.44
CA LEU A 202 14.18 -32.31 12.68
C LEU A 202 13.84 -30.84 12.97
N ALA A 203 13.85 -30.45 14.25
CA ALA A 203 13.60 -29.07 14.68
C ALA A 203 14.55 -28.07 13.99
N GLU A 204 15.85 -28.38 13.97
CA GLU A 204 16.88 -27.58 13.31
C GLU A 204 16.65 -27.50 11.79
N SER A 205 16.09 -28.53 11.17
CA SER A 205 15.82 -28.54 9.72
C SER A 205 14.67 -27.62 9.29
N VAL A 206 13.70 -27.37 10.18
CA VAL A 206 12.51 -26.54 9.89
C VAL A 206 12.60 -25.12 10.46
N LYS A 207 13.62 -24.83 11.28
CA LYS A 207 13.76 -23.57 12.02
C LYS A 207 13.69 -22.31 11.16
N ASP A 208 14.16 -22.37 9.92
CA ASP A 208 14.23 -21.22 9.02
C ASP A 208 12.89 -20.99 8.28
N GLY A 209 11.89 -21.84 8.51
CA GLY A 209 10.56 -21.72 7.92
C GLY A 209 10.45 -22.14 6.45
N GLU A 210 11.51 -22.69 5.84
CA GLU A 210 11.48 -23.14 4.44
C GLU A 210 10.35 -24.14 4.14
N ILE A 211 9.96 -24.94 5.12
CA ILE A 211 8.90 -25.95 5.02
C ILE A 211 7.55 -25.33 4.63
N LEU A 212 7.31 -24.06 4.98
CA LEU A 212 6.09 -23.33 4.63
C LEU A 212 5.84 -23.31 3.12
N SER A 213 6.91 -23.23 2.31
CA SER A 213 6.81 -23.15 0.85
C SER A 213 6.29 -24.42 0.17
N ILE A 214 6.28 -25.56 0.88
CA ILE A 214 5.77 -26.82 0.35
C ILE A 214 4.25 -26.78 0.24
N ASP A 215 3.58 -26.28 1.28
CA ASP A 215 2.12 -26.21 1.36
C ASP A 215 1.71 -25.16 2.40
N VAL A 216 1.66 -23.90 1.94
CA VAL A 216 1.33 -22.74 2.78
C VAL A 216 -0.07 -22.88 3.37
N GLU A 217 -1.03 -23.41 2.62
CA GLU A 217 -2.42 -23.53 3.04
C GLU A 217 -2.57 -24.47 4.24
N TYR A 218 -1.86 -25.60 4.23
CA TYR A 218 -1.82 -26.49 5.39
C TYR A 218 -1.37 -25.75 6.65
N PHE A 219 -0.23 -25.04 6.57
CA PHE A 219 0.30 -24.34 7.74
C PHE A 219 -0.59 -23.19 8.19
N VAL A 220 -1.21 -22.47 7.25
CA VAL A 220 -2.18 -21.42 7.59
C VAL A 220 -3.36 -22.01 8.35
N GLU A 221 -3.93 -23.13 7.89
CA GLU A 221 -5.03 -23.80 8.59
C GLU A 221 -4.61 -24.24 10.00
N GLN A 222 -3.42 -24.81 10.16
CA GLN A 222 -2.91 -25.22 11.46
C GLN A 222 -2.66 -24.02 12.39
N PHE A 223 -2.09 -22.93 11.90
CA PHE A 223 -1.87 -21.73 12.71
C PHE A 223 -3.19 -21.05 13.10
N VAL A 224 -4.21 -21.07 12.24
CA VAL A 224 -5.57 -20.62 12.61
C VAL A 224 -6.14 -21.47 13.77
N LYS A 225 -5.92 -22.80 13.76
CA LYS A 225 -6.29 -23.67 14.89
C LYS A 225 -5.50 -23.31 16.15
N LEU A 226 -4.18 -23.08 16.03
CA LEU A 226 -3.35 -22.64 17.16
C LEU A 226 -3.85 -21.31 17.77
N MET A 227 -4.28 -20.36 16.94
CA MET A 227 -4.81 -19.07 17.40
C MET A 227 -6.13 -19.19 18.15
N TYR A 228 -7.11 -19.89 17.56
CA TYR A 228 -8.50 -19.81 18.02
C TYR A 228 -8.97 -21.03 18.81
N VAL A 229 -8.34 -22.20 18.63
CA VAL A 229 -8.67 -23.43 19.36
C VAL A 229 -7.73 -23.62 20.54
N GLU A 230 -6.42 -23.56 20.30
CA GLU A 230 -5.41 -23.75 21.36
C GLU A 230 -5.10 -22.47 22.13
N ASN A 231 -5.40 -21.30 21.55
CA ASN A 231 -5.01 -19.99 22.10
C ASN A 231 -3.51 -19.95 22.46
N SER A 232 -2.66 -20.36 21.52
CA SER A 232 -1.22 -20.47 21.71
C SER A 232 -0.56 -19.12 21.93
N ASP A 233 0.12 -18.96 23.08
CA ASP A 233 0.84 -17.74 23.43
C ASP A 233 1.97 -17.42 22.43
N ASP A 234 2.69 -18.43 21.95
CA ASP A 234 3.78 -18.26 20.97
C ASP A 234 3.27 -17.66 19.65
N VAL A 235 2.11 -18.12 19.17
CA VAL A 235 1.51 -17.62 17.92
C VAL A 235 0.97 -16.21 18.10
N TRP A 236 0.34 -15.91 19.26
CA TRP A 236 -0.10 -14.54 19.55
C TRP A 236 1.08 -13.59 19.71
N ALA A 237 2.18 -14.01 20.35
CA ALA A 237 3.39 -13.21 20.45
C ALA A 237 4.00 -12.89 19.08
N LEU A 238 4.03 -13.88 18.17
CA LEU A 238 4.46 -13.69 16.78
C LEU A 238 3.59 -12.65 16.06
N ILE A 239 2.27 -12.73 16.24
CA ILE A 239 1.32 -11.79 15.64
C ILE A 239 1.50 -10.38 16.20
N ASP A 240 1.61 -10.25 17.53
CA ASP A 240 1.78 -8.96 18.19
C ASP A 240 3.08 -8.28 17.74
N GLU A 241 4.18 -9.04 17.67
CA GLU A 241 5.47 -8.54 17.17
C GLU A 241 5.39 -8.11 15.70
N PHE A 242 4.76 -8.94 14.84
CA PHE A 242 4.59 -8.61 13.43
C PHE A 242 3.74 -7.35 13.22
N LEU A 243 2.62 -7.20 13.94
CA LEU A 243 1.74 -6.04 13.84
C LEU A 243 2.40 -4.75 14.34
N LEU A 244 3.35 -4.84 15.27
CA LEU A 244 4.15 -3.69 15.74
C LEU A 244 5.26 -3.28 14.76
N GLU A 245 5.84 -4.25 14.04
CA GLU A 245 6.92 -4.00 13.07
C GLU A 245 6.42 -3.59 11.69
N GLU A 246 5.30 -4.15 11.25
CA GLU A 246 4.78 -3.98 9.90
C GLU A 246 4.16 -2.60 9.69
N GLN A 247 4.28 -2.06 8.48
CA GLN A 247 3.74 -0.74 8.18
C GLN A 247 2.21 -0.77 8.17
N PHE A 248 1.59 0.18 8.87
CA PHE A 248 0.12 0.33 8.91
C PHE A 248 -0.52 0.46 7.53
N SER A 249 0.19 1.10 6.59
CA SER A 249 -0.26 1.21 5.20
C SER A 249 -0.43 -0.16 4.55
N CYS A 250 0.58 -1.03 4.68
CA CYS A 250 0.59 -2.39 4.16
C CYS A 250 -0.49 -3.25 4.81
N LEU A 251 -0.60 -3.21 6.14
CA LEU A 251 -1.65 -3.92 6.88
C LEU A 251 -3.04 -3.48 6.42
N SER A 252 -3.28 -2.18 6.33
CA SER A 252 -4.59 -1.63 5.95
C SER A 252 -4.98 -2.07 4.53
N GLN A 253 -4.06 -1.98 3.58
CA GLN A 253 -4.33 -2.33 2.18
C GLN A 253 -4.57 -3.83 1.99
N LYS A 254 -3.82 -4.70 2.68
CA LYS A 254 -3.95 -6.15 2.51
C LYS A 254 -5.09 -6.75 3.33
N LEU A 255 -5.41 -6.20 4.50
CA LEU A 255 -6.36 -6.79 5.44
C LEU A 255 -7.77 -6.18 5.36
N LEU A 256 -7.90 -4.86 5.20
CA LEU A 256 -9.22 -4.21 5.23
C LEU A 256 -10.08 -4.54 4.01
N VAL A 257 -9.44 -4.84 2.87
CA VAL A 257 -10.12 -5.21 1.61
C VAL A 257 -10.93 -6.51 1.77
N VAL A 258 -10.47 -7.43 2.63
CA VAL A 258 -11.11 -8.72 2.89
C VAL A 258 -12.31 -8.59 3.84
N LEU A 259 -12.41 -7.49 4.60
CA LEU A 259 -13.52 -7.30 5.53
C LEU A 259 -14.84 -7.16 4.77
N ASP A 260 -15.95 -7.51 5.40
CA ASP A 260 -17.25 -7.11 4.89
C ASP A 260 -17.58 -5.66 5.30
N GLU A 261 -18.67 -5.11 4.78
CA GLU A 261 -19.07 -3.71 5.02
C GLU A 261 -19.34 -3.40 6.51
N CYS A 262 -19.98 -4.32 7.24
CA CYS A 262 -20.29 -4.14 8.66
C CYS A 262 -19.00 -4.05 9.49
N TRP A 263 -18.00 -4.85 9.14
CA TRP A 263 -16.76 -4.91 9.87
C TRP A 263 -15.76 -3.84 9.48
N LEU A 264 -15.74 -3.42 8.22
CA LEU A 264 -15.04 -2.21 7.82
C LEU A 264 -15.58 -0.99 8.59
N LEU A 265 -16.90 -0.90 8.74
CA LEU A 265 -17.52 0.17 9.54
C LEU A 265 -17.16 0.06 11.02
N ASN A 266 -17.10 -1.13 11.60
CA ASN A 266 -16.65 -1.33 12.98
C ASN A 266 -15.18 -0.94 13.17
N PHE A 267 -14.32 -1.30 12.21
CA PHE A 267 -12.92 -0.89 12.22
C PHE A 267 -12.80 0.65 12.22
N LEU A 268 -13.54 1.33 11.33
CA LEU A 268 -13.59 2.79 11.28
C LEU A 268 -14.10 3.43 12.58
N ARG A 269 -15.04 2.78 13.28
CA ARG A 269 -15.51 3.23 14.60
C ARG A 269 -14.45 3.07 15.69
N SER A 270 -13.70 1.96 15.70
CA SER A 270 -12.57 1.80 16.64
C SER A 270 -11.47 2.80 16.35
N LEU A 271 -11.14 3.00 15.07
CA LEU A 271 -10.19 3.99 14.61
C LEU A 271 -10.59 5.42 15.04
N ALA A 272 -11.87 5.79 14.91
CA ALA A 272 -12.38 7.09 15.33
C ALA A 272 -12.14 7.37 16.83
N LYS A 273 -12.18 6.35 17.70
CA LYS A 273 -11.91 6.50 19.14
C LYS A 273 -10.45 6.82 19.44
N LEU A 274 -9.54 6.40 18.56
CA LEU A 274 -8.08 6.55 18.73
C LEU A 274 -7.57 7.85 18.12
N ILE A 275 -8.28 8.39 17.12
CA ILE A 275 -8.01 9.70 16.56
C ILE A 275 -8.36 10.75 17.61
N HIS A 276 -7.34 11.36 18.20
CA HIS A 276 -7.49 12.32 19.28
C HIS A 276 -8.21 13.58 18.76
N SER A 277 -9.26 14.02 19.48
CA SER A 277 -10.02 15.25 19.19
C SER A 277 -9.20 16.54 19.21
N ASN A 278 -7.94 16.48 19.65
CA ASN A 278 -7.00 17.61 19.66
C ASN A 278 -6.12 17.70 18.40
N ILE A 279 -6.33 16.83 17.41
CA ILE A 279 -5.63 16.90 16.12
C ILE A 279 -6.16 18.09 15.35
N LYS A 280 -5.45 19.20 15.54
CA LYS A 280 -5.39 20.30 14.59
C LYS A 280 -4.74 19.76 13.30
N CYS A 281 -5.47 18.98 12.47
CA CYS A 281 -5.15 18.79 11.04
C CYS A 281 -5.37 20.13 10.28
N ASN A 282 -5.07 21.27 10.92
CA ASN A 282 -5.22 22.63 10.44
C ASN A 282 -4.38 22.89 9.18
N LYS A 283 -3.50 21.96 8.82
CA LYS A 283 -2.64 22.09 7.65
C LYS A 283 -3.06 21.19 6.48
N PHE A 284 -4.00 20.23 6.65
CA PHE A 284 -4.41 19.27 5.61
C PHE A 284 -3.23 18.67 4.84
N LYS A 285 -2.08 18.48 5.50
CA LYS A 285 -0.82 18.13 4.83
C LYS A 285 -0.84 16.73 4.23
N PHE A 286 -1.65 15.85 4.81
CA PHE A 286 -1.70 14.45 4.45
C PHE A 286 -3.02 14.13 3.74
N PRO A 287 -3.02 13.21 2.76
CA PRO A 287 -4.22 12.85 1.99
C PRO A 287 -5.40 12.42 2.87
N ALA A 288 -5.13 11.75 3.99
CA ALA A 288 -6.16 11.24 4.90
C ALA A 288 -6.68 12.27 5.92
N CYS A 289 -6.13 13.49 6.00
CA CYS A 289 -6.52 14.48 7.02
C CYS A 289 -8.04 14.75 7.05
N TRP A 290 -8.71 14.73 5.89
CA TRP A 290 -10.16 14.96 5.84
C TRP A 290 -10.95 13.84 6.50
N LEU A 291 -10.52 12.58 6.32
CA LEU A 291 -11.13 11.41 6.94
C LEU A 291 -10.86 11.43 8.44
N GLU A 292 -9.65 11.78 8.85
CA GLU A 292 -9.31 11.93 10.26
C GLU A 292 -10.16 13.00 10.96
N ILE A 293 -10.35 14.16 10.33
CA ILE A 293 -11.24 15.21 10.84
C ILE A 293 -12.67 14.68 10.95
N LEU A 294 -13.18 14.02 9.90
CA LEU A 294 -14.53 13.47 9.90
C LEU A 294 -14.73 12.46 11.05
N LEU A 295 -13.78 11.55 11.23
CA LEU A 295 -13.84 10.53 12.28
C LEU A 295 -13.73 11.14 13.69
N ALA A 296 -12.84 12.13 13.89
CA ALA A 296 -12.64 12.79 15.18
C ALA A 296 -13.87 13.58 15.66
N THR A 297 -14.66 14.10 14.74
CA THR A 297 -15.75 15.03 15.06
C THR A 297 -17.11 14.35 15.08
N CYS A 298 -17.28 13.23 14.36
CA CYS A 298 -18.50 12.46 14.34
C CYS A 298 -18.65 11.51 15.53
N ASN A 299 -18.00 11.79 16.68
CA ASN A 299 -17.98 10.99 17.92
C ASN A 299 -19.34 10.33 18.25
N ASN A 300 -19.57 9.14 17.67
CA ASN A 300 -20.77 8.28 17.73
C ASN A 300 -21.96 8.60 16.79
N SER A 301 -21.97 9.69 16.02
CA SER A 301 -22.96 9.86 14.93
C SER A 301 -22.47 9.06 13.71
N CYS A 302 -23.08 7.90 13.47
CA CYS A 302 -22.64 6.99 12.41
C CYS A 302 -22.84 7.63 11.03
N VAL A 303 -21.76 8.15 10.44
CA VAL A 303 -21.70 8.33 8.98
C VAL A 303 -21.89 6.95 8.36
N SER A 304 -22.81 6.84 7.41
CA SER A 304 -23.04 5.59 6.70
C SER A 304 -21.81 5.21 5.88
N LEU A 305 -21.61 3.91 5.62
CA LEU A 305 -20.53 3.48 4.74
C LEU A 305 -20.70 4.10 3.34
N ASP A 306 -21.92 4.16 2.83
CA ASP A 306 -22.24 4.75 1.53
C ASP A 306 -21.78 6.22 1.43
N GLU A 307 -22.04 7.02 2.47
CA GLU A 307 -21.53 8.41 2.54
C GLU A 307 -20.00 8.46 2.58
N LEU A 308 -19.34 7.56 3.32
CA LEU A 308 -17.88 7.51 3.37
C LEU A 308 -17.26 7.14 2.02
N LEU A 309 -17.86 6.18 1.31
CA LEU A 309 -17.44 5.77 -0.02
C LEU A 309 -17.58 6.92 -1.02
N LEU A 310 -18.73 7.59 -1.04
CA LEU A 310 -18.97 8.76 -1.88
C LEU A 310 -17.98 9.88 -1.57
N LEU A 311 -17.84 10.26 -0.30
CA LEU A 311 -16.93 11.33 0.14
C LEU A 311 -15.49 11.02 -0.27
N ASN A 312 -15.04 9.79 -0.01
CA ASN A 312 -13.70 9.37 -0.38
C ASN A 312 -13.47 9.45 -1.88
N ALA A 313 -14.41 8.94 -2.68
CA ALA A 313 -14.31 8.97 -4.14
C ALA A 313 -14.25 10.41 -4.66
N VAL A 314 -15.16 11.27 -4.23
CA VAL A 314 -15.26 12.67 -4.70
C VAL A 314 -14.02 13.48 -4.31
N ILE A 315 -13.47 13.27 -3.11
CA ILE A 315 -12.32 14.03 -2.59
C ILE A 315 -10.99 13.51 -3.17
N THR A 316 -10.83 12.20 -3.33
CA THR A 316 -9.53 11.58 -3.61
C THR A 316 -9.40 10.96 -5.00
N GLN A 317 -10.51 10.68 -5.70
CA GLN A 317 -10.53 9.89 -6.93
C GLN A 317 -11.18 10.62 -8.11
N GLY A 318 -11.02 11.95 -8.17
CA GLY A 318 -11.67 12.78 -9.19
C GLY A 318 -11.40 12.31 -10.63
N ARG A 319 -10.16 11.91 -10.90
CA ARG A 319 -9.75 11.37 -12.21
C ARG A 319 -10.40 10.03 -12.53
N GLN A 320 -10.51 9.13 -11.56
CA GLN A 320 -11.13 7.81 -11.78
C GLN A 320 -12.63 7.95 -12.00
N ILE A 321 -13.31 8.80 -11.22
CA ILE A 321 -14.72 9.12 -11.45
C ILE A 321 -14.91 9.68 -12.87
N LEU A 322 -14.05 10.60 -13.32
CA LEU A 322 -14.17 11.17 -14.66
C LEU A 322 -13.97 10.13 -15.77
N ARG A 323 -13.09 9.14 -15.55
CA ARG A 323 -12.90 8.00 -16.46
C ARG A 323 -14.17 7.16 -16.52
N LEU A 324 -14.70 6.75 -15.36
CA LEU A 324 -15.94 5.96 -15.28
C LEU A 324 -17.11 6.65 -15.99
N ILE A 325 -17.32 7.96 -15.76
CA ILE A 325 -18.39 8.70 -16.44
C ILE A 325 -18.15 8.80 -17.96
N SER A 326 -16.90 8.74 -18.40
CA SER A 326 -16.57 8.82 -19.83
C SER A 326 -16.72 7.48 -20.55
N ASP A 327 -16.86 6.38 -19.83
CA ASP A 327 -17.01 5.04 -20.39
C ASP A 327 -18.37 4.86 -21.08
N GLU A 328 -18.41 3.98 -22.08
CA GLU A 328 -19.62 3.74 -22.88
C GLU A 328 -20.78 3.16 -22.05
N GLU A 329 -20.48 2.54 -20.90
CA GLU A 329 -21.49 2.02 -19.97
C GLU A 329 -22.26 3.12 -19.24
N HIS A 330 -21.74 4.36 -19.23
CA HIS A 330 -22.27 5.50 -18.46
C HIS A 330 -22.75 6.67 -19.32
N ILE A 331 -23.21 6.39 -20.54
CA ILE A 331 -23.69 7.43 -21.47
C ILE A 331 -24.85 8.23 -20.87
N GLU A 332 -25.81 7.57 -20.20
CA GLU A 332 -26.97 8.25 -19.61
C GLU A 332 -26.57 9.20 -18.47
N GLU A 333 -25.69 8.76 -17.56
CA GLU A 333 -25.17 9.62 -16.50
C GLU A 333 -24.32 10.76 -17.04
N LYS A 334 -23.55 10.51 -18.11
CA LYS A 334 -22.76 11.53 -18.79
C LYS A 334 -23.64 12.60 -19.43
N GLU A 335 -24.67 12.21 -20.16
CA GLU A 335 -25.63 13.16 -20.76
C GLU A 335 -26.38 13.95 -19.68
N SER A 336 -26.81 13.28 -18.61
CA SER A 336 -27.46 13.90 -17.46
C SER A 336 -26.55 14.92 -16.77
N MET A 337 -25.26 14.60 -16.64
CA MET A 337 -24.25 15.51 -16.08
C MET A 337 -24.00 16.70 -17.00
N GLU A 338 -23.88 16.48 -18.32
CA GLU A 338 -23.70 17.55 -19.29
C GLU A 338 -24.92 18.48 -19.38
N GLU A 339 -26.14 17.95 -19.22
CA GLU A 339 -27.36 18.73 -19.11
C GLU A 339 -27.39 19.55 -17.82
N LEU A 340 -27.09 18.92 -16.68
CA LEU A 340 -27.05 19.58 -15.38
C LEU A 340 -26.07 20.77 -15.36
N LEU A 341 -24.93 20.61 -16.02
CA LEU A 341 -23.84 21.59 -16.01
C LEU A 341 -23.83 22.53 -17.23
N ARG A 342 -24.86 22.48 -18.09
CA ARG A 342 -24.93 23.25 -19.35
C ARG A 342 -25.00 24.77 -19.14
N ASN A 343 -25.65 25.20 -18.06
CA ASN A 343 -26.00 26.61 -17.81
C ASN A 343 -25.19 27.25 -16.67
N ASP A 344 -24.30 26.51 -16.02
CA ASP A 344 -23.73 26.90 -14.74
C ASP A 344 -22.36 27.58 -14.91
N MET A 345 -22.35 28.67 -15.68
CA MET A 345 -21.15 29.40 -16.11
C MET A 345 -21.08 30.80 -15.50
N ALA A 346 -20.77 30.86 -14.21
CA ALA A 346 -20.02 31.90 -13.48
C ALA A 346 -20.48 31.92 -12.02
N PHE A 347 -19.95 31.01 -11.20
CA PHE A 347 -20.13 31.09 -9.75
C PHE A 347 -19.23 32.21 -9.22
N SER A 348 -19.79 33.30 -8.72
CA SER A 348 -18.99 34.47 -8.33
C SER A 348 -18.22 34.21 -7.03
N THR A 349 -17.15 34.97 -6.77
CA THR A 349 -16.41 34.91 -5.50
C THR A 349 -17.32 35.16 -4.29
N ALA A 350 -18.33 36.03 -4.43
CA ALA A 350 -19.28 36.34 -3.37
C ALA A 350 -20.24 35.17 -3.09
N GLU A 351 -20.70 34.48 -4.13
CA GLU A 351 -21.52 33.28 -4.00
C GLU A 351 -20.73 32.12 -3.38
N HIS A 352 -19.49 31.90 -3.84
CA HIS A 352 -18.60 30.90 -3.24
C HIS A 352 -18.38 31.12 -1.75
N TRP A 353 -18.06 32.36 -1.35
CA TRP A 353 -17.87 32.66 0.05
C TRP A 353 -19.15 32.50 0.87
N SER A 354 -20.31 32.78 0.27
CA SER A 354 -21.61 32.58 0.91
C SER A 354 -21.94 31.09 1.10
N LEU A 355 -21.59 30.25 0.13
CA LEU A 355 -21.64 28.79 0.27
C LEU A 355 -20.70 28.29 1.38
N MET A 356 -19.47 28.80 1.46
CA MET A 356 -18.53 28.43 2.53
C MET A 356 -19.03 28.86 3.92
N LYS A 357 -19.61 30.06 4.04
CA LYS A 357 -20.28 30.52 5.28
C LYS A 357 -21.46 29.65 5.65
N GLU A 358 -22.21 29.16 4.68
CA GLU A 358 -23.34 28.26 4.92
C GLU A 358 -22.85 26.87 5.34
N CYS A 359 -21.76 26.36 4.73
CA CYS A 359 -21.09 25.13 5.17
C CYS A 359 -20.57 25.23 6.61
N GLN A 360 -20.05 26.38 7.04
CA GLN A 360 -19.64 26.60 8.44
C GLN A 360 -20.77 26.41 9.45
N LYS A 361 -22.04 26.65 9.06
CA LYS A 361 -23.20 26.53 9.95
C LYS A 361 -23.82 25.13 9.95
N LYS A 362 -23.52 24.31 8.94
CA LYS A 362 -24.08 22.97 8.78
C LYS A 362 -23.32 21.95 9.63
N GLN A 363 -23.93 20.78 9.82
CA GLN A 363 -23.25 19.62 10.41
C GLN A 363 -22.02 19.25 9.56
N GLN A 364 -20.97 18.79 10.23
CA GLN A 364 -19.67 18.61 9.59
C GLN A 364 -19.65 17.61 8.42
N PRO A 365 -20.32 16.43 8.48
CA PRO A 365 -20.38 15.51 7.33
C PRO A 365 -21.00 16.17 6.10
N LEU A 366 -22.07 16.94 6.31
CA LEU A 366 -22.77 17.64 5.23
C LEU A 366 -21.90 18.76 4.64
N ALA A 367 -21.18 19.50 5.48
CA ALA A 367 -20.25 20.52 5.03
C ALA A 367 -19.10 19.92 4.21
N LEU A 368 -18.49 18.83 4.70
CA LEU A 368 -17.46 18.07 3.98
C LEU A 368 -17.97 17.59 2.61
N LYS A 369 -19.20 17.08 2.57
CA LYS A 369 -19.84 16.63 1.32
C LYS A 369 -19.99 17.75 0.31
N LEU A 370 -20.55 18.88 0.72
CA LEU A 370 -20.75 20.03 -0.17
C LEU A 370 -19.42 20.60 -0.69
N VAL A 371 -18.41 20.71 0.18
CA VAL A 371 -17.07 21.20 -0.22
C VAL A 371 -16.38 20.19 -1.14
N GLY A 372 -16.50 18.89 -0.86
CA GLY A 372 -16.00 17.81 -1.71
C GLY A 372 -16.61 17.85 -3.11
N LEU A 373 -17.94 17.86 -3.22
CA LEU A 373 -18.67 17.94 -4.50
C LEU A 373 -18.32 19.21 -5.27
N GLN A 374 -18.22 20.35 -4.59
CA GLN A 374 -17.79 21.60 -5.20
C GLN A 374 -16.35 21.50 -5.74
N SER A 375 -15.45 20.82 -5.04
CA SER A 375 -14.07 20.63 -5.50
C SER A 375 -13.98 19.69 -6.70
N TRP A 376 -14.79 18.64 -6.72
CA TRP A 376 -14.89 17.74 -7.87
C TRP A 376 -15.48 18.45 -9.10
N LEU A 377 -16.43 19.36 -8.89
CA LEU A 377 -16.95 20.18 -9.98
C LEU A 377 -15.86 21.09 -10.59
N ILE A 378 -14.94 21.63 -9.77
CA ILE A 378 -13.74 22.32 -10.28
C ILE A 378 -12.85 21.35 -11.07
N HIS A 379 -12.63 20.13 -10.57
CA HIS A 379 -11.88 19.10 -11.31
C HIS A 379 -12.48 18.87 -12.70
N TYR A 380 -13.80 18.68 -12.78
CA TYR A 380 -14.52 18.47 -14.04
C TYR A 380 -14.34 19.62 -15.03
N TYR A 381 -14.53 20.87 -14.57
CA TYR A 381 -14.34 22.05 -15.43
C TYR A 381 -12.88 22.23 -15.87
N LEU A 382 -11.92 22.01 -14.97
CA LEU A 382 -10.49 22.05 -15.33
C LEU A 382 -10.16 21.02 -16.42
N SER A 383 -10.64 19.78 -16.26
CA SER A 383 -10.43 18.71 -17.25
C SER A 383 -11.12 19.00 -18.60
N ARG A 384 -12.18 19.81 -18.63
CA ARG A 384 -12.88 20.21 -19.88
C ARG A 384 -12.30 21.45 -20.55
N GLU A 385 -12.05 22.52 -19.78
CA GLU A 385 -11.63 23.82 -20.31
C GLU A 385 -10.11 23.89 -20.57
N CYS A 386 -9.30 23.19 -19.78
CA CYS A 386 -7.84 23.25 -19.87
C CYS A 386 -7.29 22.04 -20.63
N LYS A 387 -7.39 22.08 -21.96
CA LYS A 387 -6.85 21.03 -22.86
C LYS A 387 -5.49 21.36 -23.47
N THR A 388 -5.10 22.64 -23.44
CA THR A 388 -3.86 23.13 -24.05
C THR A 388 -2.96 23.74 -22.98
N PRO A 389 -1.62 23.70 -23.17
CA PRO A 389 -0.67 24.37 -22.28
C PRO A 389 -0.99 25.84 -22.03
N GLN A 390 -1.43 26.56 -23.08
CA GLN A 390 -1.79 27.97 -23.00
C GLN A 390 -3.00 28.21 -22.10
N ASN A 391 -4.01 27.34 -22.14
CA ASN A 391 -5.19 27.47 -21.27
C ASN A 391 -4.81 27.25 -19.80
N PHE A 392 -3.91 26.31 -19.51
CA PHE A 392 -3.38 26.12 -18.15
C PHE A 392 -2.59 27.33 -17.67
N GLU A 393 -1.69 27.86 -18.49
CA GLU A 393 -0.88 29.03 -18.13
C GLU A 393 -1.73 30.27 -17.86
N LEU A 394 -2.76 30.52 -18.69
CA LEU A 394 -3.73 31.60 -18.45
C LEU A 394 -4.50 31.38 -17.14
N MET A 395 -4.98 30.16 -16.89
CA MET A 395 -5.69 29.82 -15.66
C MET A 395 -4.81 29.99 -14.42
N PHE A 396 -3.51 29.66 -14.49
CA PHE A 396 -2.59 29.90 -13.39
C PHE A 396 -2.45 31.40 -13.10
N VAL A 397 -2.25 32.24 -14.12
CA VAL A 397 -2.13 33.70 -13.95
C VAL A 397 -3.41 34.29 -13.35
N ASP A 398 -4.57 33.93 -13.90
CA ASP A 398 -5.88 34.45 -13.47
C ASP A 398 -6.22 34.05 -12.02
N ASN A 399 -5.66 32.93 -11.53
CA ASN A 399 -5.81 32.48 -10.15
C ASN A 399 -4.62 32.83 -9.24
N GLY A 400 -3.67 33.63 -9.72
CA GLY A 400 -2.50 34.07 -8.94
C GLY A 400 -1.52 32.93 -8.57
N ILE A 401 -1.51 31.83 -9.34
CA ILE A 401 -0.61 30.70 -9.16
C ILE A 401 0.70 30.97 -9.90
N ASN A 402 1.81 30.97 -9.16
CA ASN A 402 3.14 31.06 -9.75
C ASN A 402 3.54 29.71 -10.36
N PHE A 403 4.02 29.74 -11.61
CA PHE A 403 4.50 28.54 -12.31
C PHE A 403 5.81 28.79 -13.05
N ARG A 404 6.57 27.71 -13.28
CA ARG A 404 7.73 27.67 -14.17
C ARG A 404 7.61 26.48 -15.12
N LYS A 405 8.02 26.66 -16.37
CA LYS A 405 8.13 25.55 -17.33
C LYS A 405 9.32 24.67 -16.91
N ALA A 406 9.07 23.39 -16.68
CA ALA A 406 10.13 22.42 -16.54
C ALA A 406 10.56 22.03 -17.97
N ASP A 407 11.40 22.86 -18.58
CA ASP A 407 12.02 22.50 -19.85
C ASP A 407 13.11 21.43 -19.62
N GLU A 408 13.26 20.55 -20.63
CA GLU A 408 14.22 19.46 -20.72
C GLU A 408 15.60 19.85 -20.16
N TYR A 409 16.21 18.94 -19.40
CA TYR A 409 17.58 19.04 -18.88
C TYR A 409 18.52 19.80 -19.84
N SER A 410 18.68 21.10 -19.63
CA SER A 410 19.89 21.82 -20.02
C SER A 410 20.89 21.59 -18.90
N LEU A 411 21.60 20.46 -18.99
CA LEU A 411 22.95 20.39 -18.46
C LEU A 411 23.74 21.53 -19.11
N VAL A 412 23.80 22.68 -18.42
CA VAL A 412 24.77 23.78 -18.48
C VAL A 412 24.05 25.07 -18.06
N ARG A 413 24.25 25.46 -16.79
CA ARG A 413 24.63 26.82 -16.37
C ARG A 413 24.82 26.84 -14.85
N SER A 414 25.87 26.15 -14.39
CA SER A 414 26.50 26.43 -13.10
C SER A 414 27.53 27.54 -13.31
N GLU A 415 27.11 28.73 -13.72
CA GLU A 415 28.03 29.86 -13.90
C GLU A 415 27.29 31.21 -13.99
N GLU A 416 26.31 31.48 -13.11
CA GLU A 416 25.72 32.84 -13.04
C GLU A 416 25.12 33.21 -11.67
N PHE A 417 25.50 32.51 -10.60
CA PHE A 417 25.32 32.97 -9.23
C PHE A 417 26.70 33.11 -8.60
N LEU A 418 27.33 34.28 -8.80
CA LEU A 418 28.36 34.92 -7.98
C LEU A 418 29.00 36.04 -8.80
N LYS A 419 28.27 37.15 -9.00
CA LYS A 419 28.86 38.44 -9.37
C LYS A 419 27.95 39.57 -8.88
N GLU A 420 28.21 40.03 -7.66
CA GLU A 420 28.17 41.45 -7.28
C GLU A 420 28.79 41.58 -5.87
N GLY A 421 29.94 42.24 -5.78
CA GLY A 421 30.61 42.50 -4.51
C GLY A 421 32.12 42.74 -4.61
N SER A 422 32.49 43.99 -4.90
CA SER A 422 33.76 44.69 -4.61
C SER A 422 35.10 44.23 -5.23
N SER A 423 35.52 45.06 -6.18
CA SER A 423 36.84 45.64 -6.48
C SER A 423 38.11 45.27 -5.69
N ASP A 424 39.19 45.20 -6.50
CA ASP A 424 40.61 45.50 -6.27
C ASP A 424 41.45 44.54 -5.42
N VAL A 425 42.41 43.87 -6.08
CA VAL A 425 43.88 44.05 -5.90
C VAL A 425 44.66 43.23 -6.95
N ASP A 426 45.80 43.81 -7.31
CA ASP A 426 46.80 43.54 -8.35
C ASP A 426 47.38 42.12 -8.56
N LYS A 427 47.67 41.87 -9.87
CA LYS A 427 48.90 41.37 -10.52
C LYS A 427 49.55 40.00 -10.20
N HIS A 428 50.10 39.45 -11.30
CA HIS A 428 51.16 38.43 -11.42
C HIS A 428 50.69 36.98 -11.09
N ASP A 429 51.00 35.91 -11.82
CA ASP A 429 51.94 35.67 -12.91
C ASP A 429 51.51 34.46 -13.77
N LEU A 430 52.04 34.52 -14.98
CA LEU A 430 52.27 33.50 -15.99
C LEU A 430 52.57 32.07 -15.46
N ALA A 431 52.01 31.04 -16.11
CA ALA A 431 52.75 30.12 -16.99
C ALA A 431 52.35 28.63 -16.90
N ARG A 432 52.07 28.10 -18.11
CA ARG A 432 52.56 26.84 -18.69
C ARG A 432 52.30 25.51 -17.96
N GLY A 433 51.60 24.62 -18.68
CA GLY A 433 51.68 23.17 -18.48
C GLY A 433 51.05 22.38 -19.62
N TYR A 434 51.69 22.35 -20.80
CA TYR A 434 51.38 21.41 -21.88
C TYR A 434 51.69 19.97 -21.43
N HIS A 435 50.77 19.01 -21.57
CA HIS A 435 51.15 17.62 -21.92
C HIS A 435 50.07 16.86 -22.70
N ARG A 436 50.58 15.97 -23.56
CA ARG A 436 50.01 15.39 -24.78
C ARG A 436 48.90 14.33 -24.60
N LYS A 437 47.98 14.33 -25.57
CA LYS A 437 47.25 13.21 -26.20
C LYS A 437 47.64 11.79 -25.76
N ARG A 438 46.63 10.97 -25.45
CA ARG A 438 46.54 9.55 -25.87
C ARG A 438 45.07 9.12 -26.02
N LYS A 439 44.66 8.84 -27.27
CA LYS A 439 43.50 7.99 -27.58
C LYS A 439 43.86 6.54 -27.22
N ARG A 440 42.98 5.84 -26.52
CA ARG A 440 42.97 4.38 -26.50
C ARG A 440 41.55 3.87 -26.25
N ASP A 441 40.98 3.27 -27.29
CA ASP A 441 39.83 2.38 -27.18
C ASP A 441 40.14 1.23 -26.23
N ARG A 442 39.23 0.96 -25.30
CA ARG A 442 38.97 -0.40 -24.79
C ARG A 442 37.67 -0.45 -23.98
N LYS A 443 36.69 -1.15 -24.54
CA LYS A 443 35.65 -1.88 -23.81
C LYS A 443 36.24 -2.57 -22.57
N LYS A 444 35.62 -2.43 -21.40
CA LYS A 444 35.40 -3.54 -20.44
C LYS A 444 34.56 -3.13 -19.23
N ARG A 445 33.54 -3.96 -18.98
CA ARG A 445 33.10 -4.52 -17.70
C ARG A 445 32.37 -3.59 -16.73
N MET A 446 31.05 -3.67 -16.81
CA MET A 446 30.12 -3.51 -15.69
C MET A 446 30.54 -4.47 -14.57
N LYS A 447 31.02 -3.93 -13.45
CA LYS A 447 31.22 -4.66 -12.19
C LYS A 447 29.91 -4.57 -11.43
N LYS A 448 29.29 -5.72 -11.14
CA LYS A 448 28.26 -5.85 -10.11
C LYS A 448 28.86 -5.39 -8.78
N TYR A 449 28.31 -4.33 -8.20
CA TYR A 449 28.33 -4.13 -6.77
C TYR A 449 26.94 -4.50 -6.26
N VAL A 450 26.93 -5.51 -5.40
CA VAL A 450 25.83 -5.86 -4.52
C VAL A 450 25.76 -4.75 -3.47
N HIS A 451 24.62 -4.07 -3.37
CA HIS A 451 24.30 -3.23 -2.23
C HIS A 451 22.83 -3.45 -1.88
N ASP A 452 22.63 -3.92 -0.64
CA ASP A 452 21.42 -3.99 0.18
C ASP A 452 20.17 -3.31 -0.38
N ASP A 453 19.17 -4.13 -0.68
CA ASP A 453 17.80 -3.72 -0.93
C ASP A 453 17.09 -3.53 0.42
N SER A 454 17.08 -2.29 0.91
CA SER A 454 16.13 -1.83 1.92
C SER A 454 15.60 -0.45 1.53
N SER A 455 14.93 -0.38 0.39
CA SER A 455 14.06 0.75 0.05
C SER A 455 12.87 0.23 -0.76
N VAL A 456 11.80 -0.12 -0.05
CA VAL A 456 10.49 -0.36 -0.66
C VAL A 456 9.92 1.01 -1.01
N ASP A 457 10.28 1.51 -2.19
CA ASP A 457 9.63 2.62 -2.88
C ASP A 457 9.29 2.15 -4.31
N GLU A 458 8.56 1.04 -4.41
CA GLU A 458 7.95 0.54 -5.64
C GLU A 458 6.62 -0.12 -5.30
N LEU A 459 5.56 0.68 -5.17
CA LEU A 459 4.18 0.28 -5.48
C LEU A 459 3.39 1.50 -5.99
N VAL A 460 3.81 1.98 -7.16
CA VAL A 460 2.87 2.52 -8.15
C VAL A 460 3.02 1.61 -9.36
N GLU A 461 2.22 0.53 -9.39
CA GLU A 461 2.01 -0.21 -10.63
C GLU A 461 1.41 0.76 -11.65
N PHE A 462 2.27 1.32 -12.49
CA PHE A 462 1.84 1.86 -13.77
C PHE A 462 1.34 0.66 -14.58
N GLU A 463 0.03 0.43 -14.55
CA GLU A 463 -0.64 -0.34 -15.58
C GLU A 463 -0.17 0.18 -16.95
N THR A 464 0.51 -0.69 -17.68
CA THR A 464 0.90 -0.47 -19.06
C THR A 464 -0.35 -0.30 -19.93
N LEU A 465 -0.82 0.94 -20.03
CA LEU A 465 -1.87 1.37 -20.95
C LEU A 465 -1.33 1.40 -22.39
N ASN A 466 -1.38 0.26 -23.05
CA ASN A 466 -1.41 0.20 -24.52
C ASN A 466 -2.77 0.72 -24.99
N GLY A 467 -2.85 2.02 -25.31
CA GLY A 467 -4.08 2.57 -25.90
C GLY A 467 -4.08 4.05 -26.25
N TRP A 468 -3.02 4.82 -25.96
CA TRP A 468 -2.96 6.24 -26.31
C TRP A 468 -1.76 6.50 -27.21
N GLN A 469 -1.97 6.34 -28.52
CA GLN A 469 -1.03 6.79 -29.54
C GLN A 469 -0.97 8.32 -29.52
N GLY A 470 0.10 8.86 -28.92
CA GLY A 470 0.36 10.30 -28.91
C GLY A 470 1.48 10.74 -27.99
N LEU A 471 2.63 10.07 -27.99
CA LEU A 471 3.84 10.58 -27.34
C LEU A 471 4.32 11.86 -28.04
N GLN A 472 3.88 13.02 -27.54
CA GLN A 472 4.72 14.22 -27.53
C GLN A 472 5.26 14.39 -26.11
N SER A 473 6.57 14.61 -26.00
CA SER A 473 7.27 14.99 -24.76
C SER A 473 6.49 16.11 -24.07
N GLY A 474 5.72 15.77 -23.03
CA GLY A 474 4.74 16.65 -22.42
C GLY A 474 5.42 17.67 -21.52
N ARG A 475 5.31 18.96 -21.86
CA ARG A 475 5.73 20.07 -21.00
C ARG A 475 5.13 19.88 -19.60
N SER A 476 5.98 19.84 -18.59
CA SER A 476 5.57 19.83 -17.19
C SER A 476 5.73 21.23 -16.60
N TRP A 477 4.94 21.55 -15.58
CA TRP A 477 5.03 22.81 -14.86
C TRP A 477 5.44 22.57 -13.42
N LEU A 478 6.44 23.33 -12.95
CA LEU A 478 6.72 23.50 -11.54
C LEU A 478 5.72 24.52 -10.99
N LEU A 479 4.74 24.06 -10.21
CA LEU A 479 3.74 24.92 -9.57
C LEU A 479 4.14 25.21 -8.13
N SER A 480 4.09 26.48 -7.72
CA SER A 480 4.33 26.88 -6.33
C SER A 480 2.99 27.15 -5.63
N THR A 481 2.26 26.08 -5.27
CA THR A 481 0.91 26.18 -4.69
C THR A 481 0.87 26.18 -3.16
N ASP A 482 1.92 25.69 -2.50
CA ASP A 482 1.95 25.43 -1.05
C ASP A 482 3.33 25.71 -0.41
N GLY A 483 4.19 26.44 -1.11
CA GLY A 483 5.57 26.71 -0.70
C GLY A 483 6.57 25.62 -1.11
N TYR A 484 6.09 24.53 -1.73
CA TYR A 484 6.92 23.54 -2.43
C TYR A 484 6.68 23.63 -3.94
N SER A 485 7.64 23.20 -4.76
CA SER A 485 7.48 23.18 -6.23
C SER A 485 7.71 21.78 -6.75
N CYS A 486 6.67 21.17 -7.30
CA CYS A 486 6.71 19.84 -7.93
C CYS A 486 6.32 19.96 -9.41
N ALA A 487 6.88 19.08 -10.25
CA ALA A 487 6.60 19.06 -11.67
C ALA A 487 5.29 18.30 -11.93
N TRP A 488 4.31 18.98 -12.52
CA TRP A 488 3.01 18.42 -12.85
C TRP A 488 2.82 18.34 -14.35
N ASN A 489 2.27 17.23 -14.84
CA ASN A 489 1.86 17.10 -16.23
C ASN A 489 0.42 17.61 -16.43
N MET A 490 0.01 17.78 -17.69
CA MET A 490 -1.35 18.24 -18.03
C MET A 490 -2.47 17.36 -17.47
N ALA A 491 -2.23 16.05 -17.33
CA ALA A 491 -3.24 15.10 -16.85
C ALA A 491 -3.44 15.17 -15.33
N ASP A 492 -2.42 15.56 -14.57
CA ASP A 492 -2.43 15.54 -13.11
C ASP A 492 -2.83 16.89 -12.51
N ILE A 493 -2.70 18.00 -13.27
CA ILE A 493 -3.04 19.36 -12.80
C ILE A 493 -4.50 19.48 -12.32
N PRO A 494 -5.53 19.01 -13.06
CA PRO A 494 -6.91 19.15 -12.62
C PRO A 494 -7.18 18.49 -11.26
N GLU A 495 -6.53 17.36 -10.98
CA GLU A 495 -6.67 16.63 -9.71
C GLU A 495 -5.89 17.30 -8.57
N HIS A 496 -4.67 17.77 -8.85
CA HIS A 496 -3.87 18.52 -7.87
C HIS A 496 -4.59 19.81 -7.43
N LEU A 497 -5.10 20.59 -8.38
CA LEU A 497 -5.76 21.87 -8.08
C LEU A 497 -7.11 21.70 -7.41
N SER A 498 -7.92 20.70 -7.79
CA SER A 498 -9.19 20.45 -7.09
C SER A 498 -8.96 20.05 -5.64
N ARG A 499 -7.93 19.23 -5.37
CA ARG A 499 -7.52 18.88 -4.00
C ARG A 499 -7.02 20.10 -3.24
N LEU A 500 -6.24 20.98 -3.87
CA LEU A 500 -5.80 22.23 -3.27
C LEU A 500 -6.99 23.13 -2.88
N CYS A 501 -7.98 23.25 -3.77
CA CYS A 501 -9.23 23.96 -3.49
C CYS A 501 -9.93 23.37 -2.28
N PHE A 502 -10.19 22.05 -2.28
CA PHE A 502 -10.80 21.35 -1.17
C PHE A 502 -10.08 21.61 0.16
N MET A 503 -8.75 21.42 0.19
CA MET A 503 -7.94 21.64 1.38
C MET A 503 -8.01 23.08 1.89
N THR A 504 -8.00 24.05 0.97
CA THR A 504 -8.05 25.49 1.31
C THR A 504 -9.41 25.87 1.88
N TRP A 505 -10.49 25.42 1.24
CA TRP A 505 -11.85 25.68 1.67
C TRP A 505 -12.17 25.00 3.00
N MET A 506 -11.71 23.76 3.18
CA MET A 506 -11.89 23.04 4.44
C MET A 506 -11.15 23.70 5.60
N LYS A 507 -9.96 24.28 5.39
CA LYS A 507 -9.30 25.10 6.44
C LYS A 507 -10.20 26.26 6.89
N TRP A 508 -10.93 26.88 5.98
CA TRP A 508 -11.85 27.97 6.32
C TRP A 508 -13.11 27.46 7.03
N VAL A 509 -13.68 26.36 6.56
CA VAL A 509 -14.87 25.76 7.16
C VAL A 509 -14.57 25.25 8.58
N CYS A 510 -13.46 24.54 8.77
CA CYS A 510 -13.01 24.02 10.06
C CYS A 510 -12.48 25.10 11.02
N SER A 511 -12.15 26.31 10.58
CA SER A 511 -11.62 27.37 11.46
C SER A 511 -12.57 27.79 12.60
N LYS A 512 -13.85 27.40 12.52
CA LYS A 512 -14.88 27.64 13.53
C LYS A 512 -15.37 26.37 14.24
N TRP A 513 -14.77 25.21 13.93
CA TRP A 513 -15.17 23.91 14.46
C TRP A 513 -14.40 23.52 15.71
#